data_AF-A0A2S6CFU2-F1
#
_entry.id   AF-A0A2S6CFU2-F1
#
_cell.length_a   1.000
_cell.length_b   1.000
_cell.length_c   1.000
_cell.angle_alpha   90.00
_cell.angle_beta   90.00
_cell.angle_gamma   90.00
#
_symmetry.space_group_name_H-M   'P 1'
#
loop_
_entity.id
_entity.type
_entity.pdbx_description
1 polymer ?
#
loop_
_entity_poly.entity_id
_entity_poly.type
_entity_poly.pdbx_seq_one_letter_code
_entity_poly.pdbx_strand_id
1 'polypeptide(L)'
;MTETDERAPKRKRYNSRIITLQVGKEPETITIHEDNLRQSSQFFRAALDRHWREGTSGEIRLPEDHVEIVSAYVDWLYRGTCMEDCLNEDGDYVCEMWQTLAKMYVFGEKIQDARFSNVVLARMLDYIDKSGSSPGELAIRTVYEGTTVHSPVRQLLVAIWAAKAKGEWFKSIEEYPEEFLMDLAMKLVRLRGKAKYPPWTEHKNTWMKPE
;
A
#
# COMPACT_ATOMS: atom_id res chain seq x y z
N MET A 1 -39.32 16.47 9.00
CA MET A 1 -38.29 17.49 9.31
C MET A 1 -37.48 16.98 10.47
N THR A 2 -36.27 16.49 10.21
CA THR A 2 -35.27 16.20 11.23
C THR A 2 -34.01 16.93 10.79
N GLU A 3 -33.77 18.08 11.42
CA GLU A 3 -32.56 18.87 11.28
C GLU A 3 -31.37 18.02 11.75
N THR A 4 -30.47 17.69 10.83
CA THR A 4 -29.14 17.22 11.16
C THR A 4 -28.32 18.42 11.61
N ASP A 5 -27.97 18.47 12.90
CA ASP A 5 -27.03 19.41 13.53
C ASP A 5 -25.63 19.19 12.91
N GLU A 6 -25.39 19.78 11.73
CA GLU A 6 -24.06 19.89 11.13
C GLU A 6 -23.22 20.89 11.91
N ARG A 7 -22.67 20.43 13.05
CA ARG A 7 -21.64 21.18 13.78
C ARG A 7 -20.41 21.36 12.89
N ALA A 8 -20.12 22.62 12.56
CA ALA A 8 -18.91 23.01 11.85
C ALA A 8 -17.65 22.36 12.48
N PRO A 9 -16.69 21.89 11.66
CA PRO A 9 -15.51 21.20 12.17
C PRO A 9 -14.71 22.14 13.09
N LYS A 10 -14.56 21.75 14.36
CA LYS A 10 -13.73 22.49 15.33
C LYS A 10 -12.31 22.59 14.78
N ARG A 11 -11.79 23.81 14.61
CA ARG A 11 -10.38 24.04 14.24
C ARG A 11 -9.46 23.25 15.17
N LYS A 12 -8.67 22.32 14.61
CA LYS A 12 -7.61 21.64 15.36
C LYS A 12 -6.57 22.68 15.81
N ARG A 13 -6.26 22.70 17.11
CA ARG A 13 -5.16 23.49 17.68
C ARG A 13 -4.01 22.54 17.94
N TYR A 14 -2.84 22.85 17.40
CA TYR A 14 -1.63 22.06 17.58
C TYR A 14 -0.85 22.59 18.80
N ASN A 15 -1.30 22.20 19.99
CA ASN A 15 -0.72 22.66 21.25
C ASN A 15 0.06 21.55 21.98
N SER A 16 0.15 20.35 21.38
CA SER A 16 0.85 19.22 21.98
C SER A 16 2.36 19.42 21.92
N ARG A 17 3.09 18.63 22.71
CA ARG A 17 4.55 18.54 22.58
C ARG A 17 4.94 18.16 21.14
N ILE A 18 6.06 18.69 20.68
CA ILE A 18 6.72 18.27 19.44
C ILE A 18 7.67 17.13 19.76
N ILE A 19 7.57 16.05 18.98
CA ILE A 19 8.50 14.93 19.02
C ILE A 19 9.30 14.85 17.72
N THR A 20 10.44 14.17 17.81
CA THR A 20 11.35 13.94 16.69
C THR A 20 11.29 12.49 16.23
N LEU A 21 11.10 12.27 14.93
CA LEU A 21 11.25 10.98 14.26
C LEU A 21 12.62 10.96 13.59
N GLN A 22 13.46 9.98 13.93
CA GLN A 22 14.72 9.71 13.23
C GLN A 22 14.47 8.59 12.22
N VAL A 23 14.53 8.88 10.93
CA VAL A 23 14.11 7.98 9.85
C VAL A 23 15.28 7.62 8.95
N GLY A 24 15.37 6.35 8.57
CA GLY A 24 16.39 5.85 7.65
C GLY A 24 17.69 5.40 8.31
N LYS A 25 18.54 4.73 7.51
CA LYS A 25 19.85 4.23 7.95
C LYS A 25 20.83 5.37 8.23
N GLU A 26 20.78 6.39 7.38
CA GLU A 26 21.36 7.71 7.64
C GLU A 26 20.22 8.55 8.20
N PRO A 27 20.19 8.77 9.53
CA PRO A 27 18.99 9.26 10.18
C PRO A 27 18.70 10.71 9.79
N GLU A 28 17.56 10.91 9.14
CA GLU A 28 16.98 12.23 8.91
C GLU A 28 15.91 12.54 9.97
N THR A 29 15.85 13.80 10.37
CA THR A 29 14.97 14.27 11.46
C THR A 29 13.70 14.87 10.89
N ILE A 30 12.55 14.27 11.25
CA ILE A 30 11.22 14.82 10.99
C ILE A 30 10.58 15.22 12.33
N THR A 31 9.96 16.39 12.42
CA THR A 31 9.31 16.86 13.65
C THR A 31 7.79 16.92 13.50
N ILE A 32 7.06 16.48 14.53
CA ILE A 32 5.60 16.42 14.51
C ILE A 32 5.00 16.57 15.90
N HIS A 33 3.79 17.13 15.96
CA HIS A 33 2.96 17.18 17.16
C HIS A 33 2.55 15.78 17.63
N GLU A 34 2.92 15.43 18.87
CA GLU A 34 2.66 14.14 19.52
C GLU A 34 1.20 13.68 19.37
N ASP A 35 0.24 14.60 19.50
CA ASP A 35 -1.19 14.31 19.42
C ASP A 35 -1.60 13.73 18.06
N ASN A 36 -0.99 14.18 16.97
CA ASN A 36 -1.32 13.68 15.63
C ASN A 36 -0.95 12.20 15.50
N LEU A 37 0.21 11.81 16.03
CA LEU A 37 0.66 10.41 16.00
C LEU A 37 -0.18 9.53 16.93
N ARG A 38 -0.41 9.97 18.17
CA ARG A 38 -1.19 9.22 19.16
C ARG A 38 -2.64 9.00 18.75
N GLN A 39 -3.24 9.98 18.08
CA GLN A 39 -4.63 9.89 17.65
C GLN A 39 -4.80 8.94 16.47
N SER A 40 -3.82 8.90 15.56
CA SER A 40 -3.94 8.16 14.31
C SER A 40 -3.48 6.70 14.43
N SER A 41 -2.39 6.44 15.16
CA SER A 41 -1.69 5.15 15.14
C SER A 41 -1.56 4.52 16.52
N GLN A 42 -1.95 3.26 16.62
CA GLN A 42 -1.78 2.47 17.85
C GLN A 42 -0.31 2.18 18.13
N PHE A 43 0.50 1.95 17.09
CA PHE A 43 1.94 1.77 17.20
C PHE A 43 2.59 2.99 17.86
N PHE A 44 2.35 4.20 17.34
CA PHE A 44 2.96 5.40 17.90
C PHE A 44 2.44 5.71 19.31
N ARG A 45 1.15 5.44 19.60
CA ARG A 45 0.62 5.56 20.97
C ARG A 45 1.38 4.66 21.94
N ALA A 46 1.54 3.38 21.60
CA ALA A 46 2.27 2.42 22.43
C ALA A 46 3.76 2.77 22.57
N ALA A 47 4.40 3.18 21.47
CA ALA A 47 5.80 3.61 21.46
C ALA A 47 6.02 4.80 22.41
N LEU A 48 5.17 5.83 22.31
CA LEU A 48 5.27 7.02 23.16
C LEU A 48 5.02 6.70 24.64
N ASP A 49 4.04 5.85 24.94
CA ASP A 49 3.76 5.44 26.33
C ASP A 49 4.94 4.67 26.95
N ARG A 50 5.64 3.86 26.16
CA ARG A 50 6.84 3.14 26.59
C ARG A 50 8.02 4.08 26.83
N HIS A 51 8.28 5.00 25.91
CA HIS A 51 9.36 5.99 26.04
C HIS A 51 9.18 6.87 27.28
N TRP A 52 7.93 7.22 27.62
CA TRP A 52 7.61 7.91 28.86
C TRP A 52 7.98 7.11 30.12
N ARG A 53 7.82 5.79 30.11
CA ARG A 53 8.23 4.92 31.24
C ARG A 53 9.74 4.76 31.34
N GLU A 54 10.44 4.79 30.21
CA GLU A 54 11.89 4.59 30.13
C GLU A 54 12.70 5.88 30.35
N GLY A 55 12.05 7.05 30.48
CA GLY A 55 12.71 8.34 30.69
C GLY A 55 13.37 8.94 29.44
N THR A 56 13.38 8.20 28.33
CA THR A 56 13.88 8.62 27.02
C THR A 56 12.78 9.42 26.30
N SER A 57 12.65 10.70 26.63
CA SER A 57 11.51 11.49 26.13
C SER A 57 11.80 12.18 24.79
N GLY A 58 10.87 12.07 23.83
CA GLY A 58 10.78 12.97 22.67
C GLY A 58 11.40 12.52 21.35
N GLU A 59 11.94 11.30 21.26
CA GLU A 59 12.53 10.76 20.02
C GLU A 59 11.96 9.36 19.72
N ILE A 60 11.62 9.10 18.45
CA ILE A 60 11.25 7.76 17.94
C ILE A 60 12.15 7.44 16.75
N ARG A 61 12.74 6.23 16.75
CA ARG A 61 13.63 5.78 15.67
C ARG A 61 12.94 4.80 14.73
N LEU A 62 13.10 5.03 13.44
CA LEU A 62 12.52 4.29 12.32
C LEU A 62 13.63 3.98 11.28
N PRO A 63 14.65 3.18 11.64
CA PRO A 63 15.88 3.03 10.84
C PRO A 63 15.69 2.25 9.52
N GLU A 64 14.63 1.44 9.44
CA GLU A 64 14.30 0.62 8.28
C GLU A 64 13.32 1.33 7.32
N ASP A 65 12.79 2.48 7.72
CA ASP A 65 11.76 3.20 6.96
C ASP A 65 12.39 4.28 6.07
N HIS A 66 11.68 4.63 5.00
CA HIS A 66 12.11 5.66 4.06
C HIS A 66 11.58 7.04 4.47
N VAL A 67 12.46 8.05 4.44
CA VAL A 67 12.15 9.44 4.81
C VAL A 67 10.98 10.00 4.01
N GLU A 68 10.91 9.72 2.71
CA GLU A 68 9.83 10.15 1.82
C GLU A 68 8.46 9.61 2.26
N ILE A 69 8.42 8.34 2.70
CA ILE A 69 7.19 7.65 3.10
C ILE A 69 6.71 8.18 4.45
N VAL A 70 7.62 8.37 5.40
CA VAL A 70 7.28 8.95 6.71
C VAL A 70 6.86 10.42 6.55
N SER A 71 7.53 11.18 5.69
CA SER A 71 7.15 12.57 5.36
C SER A 71 5.75 12.63 4.76
N ALA A 72 5.43 11.76 3.79
CA ALA A 72 4.09 11.71 3.20
C ALA A 72 3.00 11.34 4.22
N TYR A 73 3.30 10.44 5.16
CA TYR A 73 2.39 10.14 6.28
C TYR A 73 2.21 11.35 7.20
N VAL A 74 3.28 12.05 7.56
CA VAL A 74 3.23 13.27 8.38
C VAL A 74 2.40 14.36 7.68
N ASP A 75 2.62 14.59 6.39
CA ASP A 75 1.84 15.54 5.59
C ASP A 75 0.35 15.18 5.59
N TRP A 76 0.03 13.89 5.42
CA TRP A 76 -1.34 13.40 5.51
C TRP A 76 -1.97 13.63 6.90
N LEU A 77 -1.22 13.47 7.99
CA LEU A 77 -1.73 13.74 9.33
C LEU A 77 -2.13 15.21 9.52
N TYR A 78 -1.41 16.14 8.88
CA TYR A 78 -1.73 17.56 8.94
C TYR A 78 -2.85 17.97 7.98
N ARG A 79 -2.79 17.52 6.72
CA ARG A 79 -3.64 18.00 5.62
C ARG A 79 -4.89 17.15 5.41
N GLY A 80 -4.85 15.87 5.79
CA GLY A 80 -5.89 14.89 5.53
C GLY A 80 -5.91 14.36 4.09
N THR A 81 -5.04 14.87 3.21
CA THR A 81 -4.88 14.42 1.82
C THR A 81 -3.58 13.63 1.68
N CYS A 82 -3.62 12.51 0.95
CA CYS A 82 -2.50 11.60 0.80
C CYS A 82 -1.94 11.72 -0.60
N MET A 83 -0.74 12.31 -0.71
CA MET A 83 -0.08 12.71 -1.96
C MET A 83 -0.96 13.63 -2.83
N GLU A 84 -0.36 14.56 -3.55
CA GLU A 84 -1.05 15.24 -4.66
C GLU A 84 -0.87 14.40 -5.93
N ASP A 85 -1.66 14.64 -6.97
CA ASP A 85 -1.52 13.88 -8.22
C ASP A 85 -0.15 14.21 -8.83
N CYS A 86 0.84 13.33 -8.66
CA CYS A 86 2.19 13.52 -9.22
C CYS A 86 2.14 13.21 -10.72
N LEU A 87 1.92 14.26 -11.50
CA LEU A 87 2.11 14.26 -12.94
C LEU A 87 3.55 14.65 -13.27
N ASN A 88 4.12 14.06 -14.31
CA ASN A 88 5.37 14.52 -14.90
C ASN A 88 5.13 15.83 -15.69
N GLU A 89 6.18 16.38 -16.29
CA GLU A 89 6.11 17.63 -17.07
C GLU A 89 5.12 17.54 -18.26
N ASP A 90 4.87 16.34 -18.76
CA ASP A 90 3.96 16.05 -19.86
C ASP A 90 2.48 15.90 -19.41
N GLY A 91 2.22 15.97 -18.10
CA GLY A 91 0.89 15.77 -17.52
C GLY A 91 0.50 14.30 -17.35
N ASP A 92 1.45 13.37 -17.53
CA ASP A 92 1.27 11.94 -17.34
C ASP A 92 1.63 11.52 -15.92
N TYR A 93 0.98 10.47 -15.43
CA TYR A 93 1.28 9.90 -14.12
C TYR A 93 2.68 9.27 -14.07
N VAL A 94 3.44 9.58 -13.02
CA VAL A 94 4.80 9.03 -12.83
C VAL A 94 4.77 7.51 -12.62
N CYS A 95 5.55 6.75 -13.39
CA CYS A 95 5.63 5.27 -13.32
C CYS A 95 5.99 4.72 -11.93
N GLU A 96 6.75 5.48 -11.13
CA GLU A 96 7.19 5.09 -9.79
C GLU A 96 6.06 5.17 -8.74
N MET A 97 4.90 5.74 -9.09
CA MET A 97 3.77 5.93 -8.18
C MET A 97 3.31 4.64 -7.51
N TRP A 98 3.25 3.51 -8.24
CA TRP A 98 2.88 2.22 -7.65
C TRP A 98 3.84 1.77 -6.55
N GLN A 99 5.14 2.04 -6.70
CA GLN A 99 6.14 1.67 -5.70
C GLN A 99 5.97 2.52 -4.44
N THR A 100 5.77 3.83 -4.60
CA THR A 100 5.52 4.76 -3.49
C THR A 100 4.23 4.39 -2.75
N LEU A 101 3.12 4.16 -3.47
CA LEU A 101 1.86 3.72 -2.88
C LEU A 101 1.99 2.39 -2.15
N ALA A 102 2.70 1.42 -2.72
CA ALA A 102 2.96 0.13 -2.07
C ALA A 102 3.71 0.30 -0.74
N LYS A 103 4.82 1.06 -0.74
CA LYS A 103 5.60 1.37 0.46
C LYS A 103 4.77 2.10 1.52
N MET A 104 3.94 3.07 1.11
CA MET A 104 3.04 3.78 2.02
C MET A 104 2.00 2.85 2.65
N TYR A 105 1.40 1.94 1.88
CA TYR A 105 0.42 1.01 2.41
C TYR A 105 1.06 0.05 3.43
N VAL A 106 2.23 -0.51 3.10
CA VAL A 106 3.04 -1.34 4.00
C VAL A 106 3.39 -0.59 5.28
N PHE A 107 3.83 0.67 5.15
CA PHE A 107 4.11 1.50 6.31
C PHE A 107 2.86 1.70 7.18
N GLY A 108 1.70 1.95 6.58
CA GLY A 108 0.41 2.07 7.27
C GLY A 108 0.04 0.84 8.08
N GLU A 109 0.23 -0.37 7.52
CA GLU A 109 0.01 -1.62 8.27
C GLU A 109 1.04 -1.79 9.40
N LYS A 110 2.32 -1.49 9.15
CA LYS A 110 3.39 -1.54 10.16
C LYS A 110 3.08 -0.66 11.36
N ILE A 111 2.64 0.58 11.13
CA ILE A 111 2.26 1.51 12.20
C ILE A 111 0.82 1.32 12.71
N GLN A 112 0.10 0.30 12.21
CA GLN A 112 -1.26 -0.02 12.61
C GLN A 112 -2.22 1.18 12.49
N ASP A 113 -2.09 1.96 11.40
CA ASP A 113 -2.98 3.06 11.08
C ASP A 113 -3.90 2.67 9.91
N ALA A 114 -5.02 2.03 10.25
CA ALA A 114 -6.00 1.59 9.27
C ALA A 114 -6.60 2.73 8.45
N ARG A 115 -6.67 3.95 9.01
CA ARG A 115 -7.21 5.11 8.28
C ARG A 115 -6.23 5.52 7.19
N PHE A 116 -4.93 5.57 7.51
CA PHE A 116 -3.90 5.82 6.52
C PHE A 116 -3.86 4.73 5.44
N SER A 117 -3.84 3.45 5.84
CA SER A 117 -3.87 2.33 4.88
C SER A 117 -5.07 2.39 3.93
N ASN A 118 -6.26 2.70 4.44
CA ASN A 118 -7.46 2.85 3.61
C ASN A 118 -7.37 4.03 2.65
N VAL A 119 -6.81 5.16 3.09
CA VAL A 119 -6.59 6.32 2.22
C VAL A 119 -5.60 5.97 1.12
N VAL A 120 -4.49 5.28 1.43
CA VAL A 120 -3.52 4.85 0.41
C VAL A 120 -4.16 3.86 -0.57
N LEU A 121 -4.97 2.91 -0.07
CA LEU A 121 -5.70 1.96 -0.92
C LEU A 121 -6.69 2.68 -1.86
N ALA A 122 -7.41 3.69 -1.36
CA ALA A 122 -8.28 4.52 -2.19
C ALA A 122 -7.48 5.27 -3.27
N ARG A 123 -6.28 5.76 -2.95
CA ARG A 123 -5.41 6.40 -3.95
C ARG A 123 -4.88 5.40 -4.98
N MET A 124 -4.62 4.15 -4.61
CA MET A 124 -4.30 3.10 -5.59
C MET A 124 -5.45 2.85 -6.57
N LEU A 125 -6.70 2.85 -6.07
CA LEU A 125 -7.90 2.72 -6.90
C LEU A 125 -8.08 3.91 -7.84
N ASP A 126 -7.96 5.14 -7.34
CA ASP A 126 -8.01 6.34 -8.17
C ASP A 126 -6.92 6.32 -9.25
N TYR A 127 -5.72 5.89 -8.88
CA TYR A 127 -4.58 5.84 -9.79
C TYR A 127 -4.81 4.88 -10.95
N ILE A 128 -5.32 3.66 -10.68
CA ILE A 128 -5.62 2.71 -11.76
C ILE A 128 -6.75 3.21 -12.67
N ASP A 129 -7.79 3.83 -12.10
CA ASP A 129 -8.93 4.31 -12.87
C ASP A 129 -8.55 5.48 -13.78
N LYS A 130 -7.68 6.39 -13.30
CA LYS A 130 -7.25 7.56 -14.08
C LYS A 130 -6.15 7.25 -15.09
N SER A 131 -5.16 6.44 -14.72
CA SER A 131 -3.97 6.20 -15.58
C SER A 131 -4.07 4.94 -16.43
N GLY A 132 -4.93 3.99 -16.06
CA GLY A 132 -4.91 2.64 -16.62
C GLY A 132 -3.64 1.84 -16.28
N SER A 133 -2.72 2.40 -15.48
CA SER A 133 -1.49 1.74 -15.04
C SER A 133 -1.80 0.56 -14.11
N SER A 134 -0.94 -0.46 -14.12
CA SER A 134 -1.08 -1.66 -13.29
C SER A 134 0.17 -1.85 -12.44
N PRO A 135 0.06 -2.44 -11.24
CA PRO A 135 1.19 -2.58 -10.34
C PRO A 135 2.24 -3.49 -10.98
N GLY A 136 3.46 -2.99 -11.12
CA GLY A 136 4.61 -3.75 -11.59
C GLY A 136 5.23 -4.63 -10.51
N GLU A 137 6.24 -5.39 -10.91
CA GLU A 137 6.98 -6.35 -10.07
C GLU A 137 7.37 -5.80 -8.69
N LEU A 138 8.09 -4.67 -8.65
CA LEU A 138 8.60 -4.08 -7.40
C LEU A 138 7.48 -3.71 -6.42
N ALA A 139 6.34 -3.21 -6.92
CA ALA A 139 5.20 -2.88 -6.07
C ALA A 139 4.54 -4.13 -5.49
N ILE A 140 4.40 -5.19 -6.29
CA ILE A 140 3.88 -6.49 -5.85
C ILE A 140 4.79 -7.09 -4.79
N ARG A 141 6.10 -7.12 -5.05
CA ARG A 141 7.11 -7.63 -4.11
C ARG A 141 7.07 -6.87 -2.78
N THR A 142 7.08 -5.54 -2.84
CA THR A 142 6.96 -4.68 -1.65
C THR A 142 5.73 -5.03 -0.82
N VAL A 143 4.57 -5.20 -1.46
CA VAL A 143 3.33 -5.55 -0.76
C VAL A 143 3.39 -6.95 -0.14
N TYR A 144 3.85 -7.96 -0.86
CA TYR A 144 3.87 -9.33 -0.36
C TYR A 144 4.93 -9.54 0.73
N GLU A 145 6.06 -8.85 0.67
CA GLU A 145 7.08 -8.90 1.74
C GLU A 145 6.66 -8.09 2.98
N GLY A 146 5.89 -7.01 2.79
CA GLY A 146 5.56 -6.07 3.85
C GLY A 146 4.19 -6.22 4.51
N THR A 147 3.33 -7.13 4.05
CA THR A 147 1.96 -7.31 4.58
C THR A 147 1.66 -8.75 4.95
N THR A 148 0.59 -8.99 5.70
CA THR A 148 0.14 -10.35 6.02
C THR A 148 -0.69 -10.97 4.90
N VAL A 149 -0.81 -12.30 4.87
CA VAL A 149 -1.60 -13.07 3.88
C VAL A 149 -3.06 -12.63 3.76
N HIS A 150 -3.62 -11.99 4.80
CA HIS A 150 -5.01 -11.52 4.80
C HIS A 150 -5.15 -10.04 4.45
N SER A 151 -4.05 -9.35 4.11
CA SER A 151 -4.09 -7.93 3.81
C SER A 151 -4.96 -7.63 2.57
N PRO A 152 -5.89 -6.67 2.65
CA PRO A 152 -6.74 -6.28 1.52
C PRO A 152 -5.98 -5.85 0.26
N VAL A 153 -4.81 -5.22 0.40
CA VAL A 153 -4.03 -4.78 -0.77
C VAL A 153 -3.58 -5.96 -1.63
N ARG A 154 -3.24 -7.11 -1.03
CA ARG A 154 -2.86 -8.32 -1.79
C ARG A 154 -4.01 -8.78 -2.69
N GLN A 155 -5.23 -8.75 -2.17
CA GLN A 155 -6.45 -9.09 -2.91
C GLN A 155 -6.71 -8.09 -4.05
N LEU A 156 -6.45 -6.80 -3.82
CA LEU A 156 -6.55 -5.77 -4.85
C LEU A 156 -5.56 -6.03 -6.00
N LEU A 157 -4.27 -6.23 -5.70
CA LEU A 157 -3.25 -6.48 -6.72
C LEU A 157 -3.60 -7.70 -7.58
N VAL A 158 -4.04 -8.79 -6.93
CA VAL A 158 -4.48 -10.03 -7.61
C VAL A 158 -5.71 -9.79 -8.48
N ALA A 159 -6.69 -8.99 -8.02
CA ALA A 159 -7.86 -8.66 -8.80
C ALA A 159 -7.51 -7.84 -10.06
N ILE A 160 -6.62 -6.87 -9.93
CA ILE A 160 -6.12 -6.06 -11.04
C ILE A 160 -5.43 -6.94 -12.09
N TRP A 161 -4.51 -7.81 -11.63
CA TRP A 161 -3.78 -8.70 -12.52
C TRP A 161 -4.68 -9.72 -13.20
N ALA A 162 -5.59 -10.36 -12.46
CA ALA A 162 -6.52 -11.32 -13.05
C ALA A 162 -7.43 -10.69 -14.13
N ALA A 163 -7.69 -9.38 -14.05
CA ALA A 163 -8.50 -8.66 -15.02
C ALA A 163 -7.72 -8.17 -16.25
N LYS A 164 -6.44 -7.83 -16.10
CA LYS A 164 -5.67 -7.08 -17.12
C LYS A 164 -4.43 -7.78 -17.65
N ALA A 165 -3.89 -8.77 -16.93
CA ALA A 165 -2.61 -9.36 -17.26
C ALA A 165 -2.63 -10.02 -18.64
N LYS A 166 -1.56 -9.76 -19.41
CA LYS A 166 -1.29 -10.38 -20.70
C LYS A 166 -0.09 -11.30 -20.57
N GLY A 167 0.04 -12.29 -21.46
CA GLY A 167 1.19 -13.21 -21.45
C GLY A 167 2.54 -12.48 -21.45
N GLU A 168 2.62 -11.36 -22.18
CA GLU A 168 3.80 -10.49 -22.27
C GLU A 168 4.26 -9.87 -20.94
N TRP A 169 3.37 -9.80 -19.94
CA TRP A 169 3.70 -9.26 -18.62
C TRP A 169 4.53 -10.25 -17.80
N PHE A 170 4.47 -11.53 -18.12
CA PHE A 170 5.24 -12.60 -17.48
C PHE A 170 6.54 -12.83 -18.27
N LYS A 171 7.60 -12.10 -17.90
CA LYS A 171 8.92 -12.26 -18.53
C LYS A 171 9.71 -13.42 -17.92
N SER A 172 9.63 -13.59 -16.60
CA SER A 172 10.25 -14.70 -15.85
C SER A 172 9.44 -15.00 -14.58
N ILE A 173 9.53 -16.24 -14.10
CA ILE A 173 8.86 -16.68 -12.86
C ILE A 173 9.58 -16.18 -11.60
N GLU A 174 10.88 -15.92 -11.70
CA GLU A 174 11.72 -15.43 -10.59
C GLU A 174 11.45 -13.95 -10.25
N GLU A 175 10.77 -13.23 -11.15
CA GLU A 175 10.41 -11.82 -10.95
C GLU A 175 9.29 -11.64 -9.91
N TYR A 176 8.43 -12.63 -9.64
CA TYR A 176 7.25 -12.42 -8.78
C TYR A 176 7.28 -13.27 -7.51
N PRO A 177 6.73 -12.77 -6.37
CA PRO A 177 6.55 -13.59 -5.18
C PRO A 177 5.71 -14.85 -5.46
N GLU A 178 6.17 -16.02 -4.99
CA GLU A 178 5.46 -17.30 -5.21
C GLU A 178 4.02 -17.26 -4.67
N GLU A 179 3.82 -16.63 -3.50
CA GLU A 179 2.51 -16.41 -2.90
C GLU A 179 1.58 -15.62 -3.83
N PHE A 180 2.10 -14.59 -4.50
CA PHE A 180 1.31 -13.80 -5.46
C PHE A 180 0.90 -14.63 -6.67
N LEU A 181 1.82 -15.41 -7.23
CA LEU A 181 1.53 -16.28 -8.36
C LEU A 181 0.48 -17.34 -8.02
N MET A 182 0.54 -17.90 -6.80
CA MET A 182 -0.47 -18.82 -6.30
C MET A 182 -1.84 -18.15 -6.13
N ASP A 183 -1.90 -16.98 -5.50
CA ASP A 183 -3.14 -16.22 -5.32
C ASP A 183 -3.77 -15.84 -6.66
N LEU A 184 -2.94 -15.44 -7.63
CA LEU A 184 -3.36 -15.13 -9.00
C LEU A 184 -3.92 -16.37 -9.72
N ALA A 185 -3.21 -17.51 -9.66
CA ALA A 185 -3.68 -18.75 -10.24
C ALA A 185 -5.04 -19.17 -9.65
N MET A 186 -5.17 -19.11 -8.32
CA MET A 186 -6.42 -19.40 -7.62
C MET A 186 -7.56 -18.45 -8.03
N LYS A 187 -7.27 -17.16 -8.19
CA LYS A 187 -8.24 -16.17 -8.68
C LYS A 187 -8.68 -16.50 -10.11
N LEU A 188 -7.75 -16.81 -11.02
CA LEU A 188 -8.05 -17.15 -12.41
C LEU A 188 -8.86 -18.45 -12.52
N VAL A 189 -8.53 -19.48 -11.72
CA VAL A 189 -9.31 -20.73 -11.67
C VAL A 189 -10.74 -20.47 -11.21
N ARG A 190 -10.95 -19.61 -10.21
CA ARG A 190 -12.30 -19.22 -9.76
C ARG A 190 -13.06 -18.47 -10.86
N LEU A 191 -12.38 -17.57 -11.58
CA LEU A 191 -12.98 -16.81 -12.68
C LEU A 191 -13.34 -17.68 -13.90
N ARG A 192 -12.54 -18.71 -14.19
CA ARG A 192 -12.83 -19.69 -15.26
C ARG A 192 -14.18 -20.41 -15.04
N GLY A 193 -14.63 -20.54 -13.80
CA GLY A 193 -15.88 -21.20 -13.46
C GLY A 193 -15.85 -22.71 -13.68
N LYS A 194 -16.99 -23.29 -14.07
CA LYS A 194 -17.10 -24.75 -14.26
C LYS A 194 -16.19 -25.24 -15.39
N ALA A 195 -15.36 -26.24 -15.07
CA ALA A 195 -14.57 -26.94 -16.08
C ALA A 195 -15.51 -27.62 -17.08
N LYS A 196 -15.37 -27.28 -18.36
CA LYS A 196 -15.85 -28.13 -19.45
C LYS A 196 -14.73 -29.14 -19.71
N TYR A 197 -15.06 -30.43 -19.72
CA TYR A 197 -14.09 -31.48 -20.03
C TYR A 197 -14.17 -31.78 -21.53
N PRO A 198 -13.26 -31.25 -22.36
CA PRO A 198 -13.17 -31.67 -23.74
C PRO A 198 -12.63 -33.11 -23.80
N PRO A 199 -13.00 -33.89 -24.82
CA PRO A 199 -12.29 -35.13 -25.14
C PRO A 199 -10.85 -34.81 -25.57
N TRP A 200 -9.90 -34.94 -24.64
CA TRP A 200 -8.47 -34.62 -24.87
C TRP A 200 -7.83 -35.37 -26.05
N THR A 201 -8.42 -36.51 -26.44
CA THR A 201 -8.02 -37.28 -27.62
C THR A 201 -8.18 -36.51 -28.93
N GLU A 202 -9.11 -35.55 -29.00
CA GLU A 202 -9.29 -34.68 -30.18
C GLU A 202 -8.12 -33.68 -30.35
N HIS A 203 -7.35 -33.44 -29.28
CA HIS A 203 -6.20 -32.53 -29.27
C HIS A 203 -4.85 -33.25 -29.24
N LYS A 204 -4.82 -34.58 -29.42
CA LYS A 204 -3.59 -35.37 -29.26
C LYS A 204 -2.43 -34.89 -30.13
N ASN A 205 -2.72 -34.42 -31.35
CA ASN A 205 -1.72 -33.94 -32.31
C ASN A 205 -1.07 -32.61 -31.87
N THR A 206 -1.65 -31.89 -30.91
CA THR A 206 -1.04 -30.68 -30.32
C THR A 206 0.13 -31.02 -29.39
N TRP A 207 0.15 -32.23 -28.83
CA TRP A 207 1.10 -32.63 -27.77
C TRP A 207 2.03 -33.77 -28.17
N MET A 208 1.64 -34.56 -29.18
CA MET A 208 2.46 -35.65 -29.69
C MET A 208 3.64 -35.12 -30.52
N LYS A 209 4.81 -35.75 -30.35
CA LYS A 209 6.00 -35.44 -31.16
C LYS A 209 5.72 -35.84 -32.62
N PRO A 210 6.22 -35.09 -33.61
CA PRO A 210 6.11 -35.48 -35.02
C PRO A 210 6.86 -36.80 -35.25
N GLU A 211 6.27 -37.66 -36.09
CA GLU A 211 6.87 -38.90 -36.61
C GLU A 211 7.80 -38.63 -37.79
#